data_AF-A0AA96XLW3-F1
#
_entry.id   AF-A0AA96XLW3-F1
#
_cell.length_a   1.000
_cell.length_b   1.000
_cell.length_c   1.000
_cell.angle_alpha   90.00
_cell.angle_beta   90.00
_cell.angle_gamma   90.00
#
_symmetry.space_group_name_H-M   'P 1'
#
loop_
_entity.id
_entity.type
_entity.pdbx_description
1 polymer ?
#
loop_
_entity_poly.entity_id
_entity_poly.type
_entity_poly.pdbx_seq_one_letter_code
_entity_poly.pdbx_strand_id
1 'polypeptide(L)'
;MDLGYGHAPIWFFHQPLLEKALREGLSRFPAAELRTGTEVESLEQDGAGVTVRYHTSGVRHGVRARYLVACDGGRSTVRALLGIPMEGRGGQEPWIAISGTVAEEDAPAECHVVCDPVRPGFVGRGPVGRFRWEFRLRLGETGEEMTQPGTIRRLIGPYVNPDRVTVERAQLYSFHSVVAQRWRVGRTFLAGDAAHLLPPFMGQGLVSGLRDAANLAWKLAWVLQGRAPEALLDTYAVERRPHVRALLEATARLGSVFTARSTPMAWVRDTVLRGLQAVPAARRFVEGFRFKPAPAIEEGWLLGGRRSGRKAAEGSYLPQPRVRRASGQEHLLDDSLGSGFAVLSRGGSPGTEVARELAESLGARAVTVRSAGVPGLGDDSVEDHTGRLSEWFREHGADVAVVRPDRFVFGAVPLARMPELRAALGVEEA
;
A
#
# COMPACT_ATOMS: atom_id res chain seq x y z
N MET A 1 7.25 -0.79 18.02
CA MET A 1 5.88 -0.33 17.71
C MET A 1 5.26 -1.32 16.75
N ASP A 2 4.20 -1.98 17.18
CA ASP A 2 3.46 -2.96 16.38
C ASP A 2 2.09 -2.36 16.03
N LEU A 3 1.81 -2.20 14.74
CA LEU A 3 0.49 -1.76 14.26
C LEU A 3 -0.51 -2.92 14.15
N GLY A 4 -0.09 -4.14 14.48
CA GLY A 4 -0.89 -5.34 14.41
C GLY A 4 -0.81 -6.11 13.10
N TYR A 5 0.18 -5.80 12.28
CA TYR A 5 0.34 -6.38 10.93
C TYR A 5 1.66 -7.15 10.81
N GLY A 6 2.15 -7.75 11.91
CA GLY A 6 3.31 -8.65 11.90
C GLY A 6 4.68 -8.02 11.59
N HIS A 7 4.73 -6.74 11.24
CA HIS A 7 5.93 -6.04 10.79
C HIS A 7 6.03 -4.63 11.34
N ALA A 8 7.26 -4.08 11.36
CA ALA A 8 7.45 -2.68 11.75
C ALA A 8 6.75 -1.74 10.74
N PRO A 9 6.18 -0.63 11.21
CA PRO A 9 5.38 0.29 10.38
C PRO A 9 6.17 0.99 9.28
N ILE A 10 7.50 1.07 9.43
CA ILE A 10 8.41 1.73 8.51
C ILE A 10 9.65 0.85 8.33
N TRP A 11 10.00 0.64 7.06
CA TRP A 11 11.24 0.01 6.64
C TRP A 11 11.80 0.76 5.44
N PHE A 12 13.10 1.05 5.49
CA PHE A 12 13.81 1.67 4.36
C PHE A 12 14.41 0.57 3.50
N PHE A 13 14.17 0.65 2.19
CA PHE A 13 14.74 -0.25 1.20
C PHE A 13 15.06 0.52 -0.08
N HIS A 14 15.91 -0.07 -0.92
CA HIS A 14 16.37 0.54 -2.15
C HIS A 14 15.45 0.04 -3.26
N GLN A 15 14.63 0.93 -3.82
CA GLN A 15 13.61 0.56 -4.80
C GLN A 15 14.16 -0.25 -5.99
N PRO A 16 15.33 0.07 -6.58
CA PRO A 16 15.92 -0.77 -7.63
C PRO A 16 16.18 -2.22 -7.21
N LEU A 17 16.52 -2.48 -5.94
CA LEU A 17 16.68 -3.85 -5.43
C LEU A 17 15.32 -4.55 -5.28
N LEU A 18 14.28 -3.84 -4.84
CA LEU A 18 12.92 -4.38 -4.82
C LEU A 18 12.46 -4.72 -6.23
N GLU A 19 12.61 -3.81 -7.19
CA GLU A 19 12.21 -4.03 -8.58
C GLU A 19 12.99 -5.19 -9.22
N LYS A 20 14.29 -5.29 -8.94
CA LYS A 20 15.11 -6.44 -9.37
C LYS A 20 14.55 -7.74 -8.81
N ALA A 21 14.29 -7.81 -7.50
CA ALA A 21 13.74 -9.00 -6.86
C ALA A 21 12.34 -9.37 -7.41
N LEU A 22 11.49 -8.39 -7.69
CA LEU A 22 10.18 -8.62 -8.30
C LEU A 22 10.31 -9.14 -9.75
N ARG A 23 11.21 -8.57 -10.55
CA ARG A 23 11.48 -9.02 -11.93
C ARG A 23 12.05 -10.43 -11.96
N GLU A 24 13.04 -10.73 -11.12
CA GLU A 24 13.59 -12.09 -10.98
C GLU A 24 12.51 -13.07 -10.51
N GLY A 25 11.64 -12.63 -9.60
CA GLY A 25 10.50 -13.39 -9.12
C GLY A 25 9.43 -13.73 -10.17
N LEU A 26 9.44 -13.08 -11.35
CA LEU A 26 8.57 -13.45 -12.48
C LEU A 26 8.89 -14.84 -13.04
N SER A 27 10.13 -15.30 -12.91
CA SER A 27 10.56 -16.64 -13.35
C SER A 27 9.77 -17.77 -12.69
N ARG A 28 9.14 -17.51 -11.53
CA ARG A 28 8.24 -18.45 -10.85
C ARG A 28 6.92 -18.67 -11.58
N PHE A 29 6.59 -17.84 -12.56
CA PHE A 29 5.32 -17.85 -13.28
C PHE A 29 5.57 -18.04 -14.78
N PRO A 30 5.55 -19.30 -15.29
CA PRO A 30 5.79 -19.58 -16.72
C PRO A 30 4.81 -18.87 -17.67
N ALA A 31 3.64 -18.45 -17.18
CA ALA A 31 2.64 -17.71 -17.93
C ALA A 31 2.90 -16.19 -17.97
N ALA A 32 3.93 -15.68 -17.29
CA ALA A 32 4.28 -14.27 -17.28
C ALA A 32 5.43 -13.99 -18.25
N GLU A 33 5.25 -12.98 -19.10
CA GLU A 33 6.26 -12.51 -20.04
C GLU A 33 6.60 -11.04 -19.76
N LEU A 34 7.89 -10.71 -19.65
CA LEU A 34 8.38 -9.34 -19.49
C LEU A 34 9.06 -8.88 -20.78
N ARG A 35 8.49 -7.87 -21.44
CA ARG A 35 9.09 -7.21 -22.61
C ARG A 35 9.59 -5.83 -22.23
N THR A 36 10.90 -5.66 -22.08
CA THR A 36 11.54 -4.35 -21.89
C THR A 36 11.79 -3.66 -23.23
N GLY A 37 12.11 -2.36 -23.22
CA GLY A 37 12.29 -1.60 -24.47
C GLY A 37 11.05 -1.62 -25.37
N THR A 38 9.88 -1.72 -24.75
CA THR A 38 8.57 -1.81 -25.41
C THR A 38 7.70 -0.67 -24.91
N GLU A 39 7.34 0.24 -25.83
CA GLU A 39 6.63 1.47 -25.51
C GLU A 39 5.22 1.45 -26.11
N VAL A 40 4.21 1.70 -25.29
CA VAL A 40 2.81 1.78 -25.74
C VAL A 40 2.59 3.06 -26.54
N GLU A 41 2.05 2.94 -27.74
CA GLU A 41 1.77 4.06 -28.63
C GLU A 41 0.27 4.41 -28.66
N SER A 42 -0.59 3.41 -28.81
CA SER A 42 -2.04 3.60 -28.87
C SER A 42 -2.79 2.40 -28.31
N LEU A 43 -4.06 2.62 -27.96
CA LEU A 43 -4.96 1.56 -27.54
C LEU A 43 -6.37 1.80 -28.09
N GLU A 44 -7.03 0.71 -28.44
CA GLU A 44 -8.44 0.65 -28.83
C GLU A 44 -9.10 -0.46 -28.02
N GLN A 45 -10.37 -0.33 -27.67
CA GLN A 45 -11.09 -1.36 -26.93
C GLN A 45 -12.53 -1.49 -27.39
N ASP A 46 -13.09 -2.68 -27.18
CA ASP A 46 -14.48 -3.03 -27.46
C ASP A 46 -15.04 -3.93 -26.34
N GLY A 47 -16.25 -4.45 -26.52
CA GLY A 47 -16.92 -5.30 -25.54
C GLY A 47 -16.17 -6.58 -25.17
N ALA A 48 -15.21 -7.05 -25.99
CA ALA A 48 -14.49 -8.30 -25.80
C ALA A 48 -13.04 -8.13 -25.30
N GLY A 49 -12.44 -6.93 -25.40
CA GLY A 49 -11.04 -6.74 -25.02
C GLY A 49 -10.42 -5.40 -25.41
N VAL A 50 -9.10 -5.32 -25.27
CA VAL A 50 -8.26 -4.15 -25.55
C VAL A 50 -7.15 -4.56 -26.54
N THR A 51 -7.05 -3.82 -27.65
CA THR A 51 -5.95 -3.90 -28.61
C THR A 51 -4.94 -2.80 -28.29
N VAL A 52 -3.70 -3.16 -27.98
CA VAL A 52 -2.62 -2.23 -27.69
C VAL A 52 -1.62 -2.27 -28.84
N ARG A 53 -1.33 -1.12 -29.44
CA ARG A 53 -0.21 -0.97 -30.38
C ARG A 53 0.99 -0.41 -29.63
N TYR A 54 2.14 -1.01 -29.86
CA TYR A 54 3.38 -0.66 -29.18
C TYR A 54 4.55 -0.71 -30.14
N HIS A 55 5.62 -0.03 -29.75
CA HIS A 55 6.87 0.04 -30.49
C HIS A 55 7.97 -0.69 -29.73
N THR A 56 8.76 -1.48 -30.44
CA THR A 56 9.98 -2.09 -29.90
C THR A 56 11.02 -2.21 -31.00
N SER A 57 12.27 -1.87 -30.70
CA SER A 57 13.40 -1.93 -31.63
C SER A 57 13.16 -1.28 -33.00
N GLY A 58 12.42 -0.18 -33.06
CA GLY A 58 12.13 0.51 -34.34
C GLY A 58 10.85 0.03 -35.05
N VAL A 59 10.24 -1.06 -34.60
CA VAL A 59 9.13 -1.73 -35.27
C VAL A 59 7.83 -1.61 -34.47
N ARG A 60 6.71 -1.39 -35.17
CA ARG A 60 5.37 -1.36 -34.58
C ARG A 60 4.77 -2.76 -34.52
N HIS A 61 4.15 -3.09 -33.40
CA HIS A 61 3.47 -4.35 -33.14
C HIS A 61 2.10 -4.10 -32.49
N GLY A 62 1.27 -5.15 -32.43
CA GLY A 62 -0.03 -5.12 -31.76
C GLY A 62 -0.25 -6.36 -30.91
N VAL A 63 -0.89 -6.19 -29.76
CA VAL A 63 -1.36 -7.28 -28.90
C VAL A 63 -2.81 -7.07 -28.52
N ARG A 64 -3.59 -8.15 -28.54
CA ARG A 64 -4.98 -8.16 -28.07
C ARG A 64 -5.06 -8.89 -26.73
N ALA A 65 -5.67 -8.26 -25.74
CA ALA A 65 -5.88 -8.83 -24.41
C ALA A 65 -7.33 -8.65 -23.95
N ARG A 66 -7.78 -9.45 -22.98
CA ARG A 66 -9.10 -9.26 -22.36
C ARG A 66 -9.16 -8.01 -21.49
N TYR A 67 -8.06 -7.67 -20.83
CA TYR A 67 -7.94 -6.50 -19.96
C TYR A 67 -6.56 -5.87 -20.11
N LEU A 68 -6.47 -4.57 -19.81
CA LEU A 68 -5.23 -3.82 -19.71
C LEU A 68 -5.14 -3.18 -18.32
N VAL A 69 -4.00 -3.33 -17.64
CA VAL A 69 -3.71 -2.61 -16.39
C VAL A 69 -2.55 -1.68 -16.63
N ALA A 70 -2.80 -0.38 -16.58
CA ALA A 70 -1.82 0.67 -16.76
C ALA A 70 -1.10 0.96 -15.44
N CYS A 71 0.16 0.51 -15.38
CA CYS A 71 1.11 0.78 -14.30
C CYS A 71 2.27 1.68 -14.80
N ASP A 72 1.99 2.56 -15.76
CA ASP A 72 2.95 3.34 -16.56
C ASP A 72 3.32 4.70 -15.95
N GLY A 73 3.11 4.87 -14.65
CA GLY A 73 3.66 5.98 -13.86
C GLY A 73 2.93 7.31 -13.98
N GLY A 74 3.49 8.36 -13.37
CA GLY A 74 2.84 9.67 -13.22
C GLY A 74 2.47 10.37 -14.53
N ARG A 75 3.24 10.12 -15.59
CA ARG A 75 2.99 10.61 -16.96
C ARG A 75 2.30 9.57 -17.84
N SER A 76 1.48 8.71 -17.23
CA SER A 76 0.76 7.61 -17.89
C SER A 76 0.25 7.97 -19.29
N THR A 77 0.83 7.31 -20.30
CA THR A 77 0.40 7.37 -21.70
C THR A 77 -1.01 6.79 -21.83
N VAL A 78 -1.29 5.68 -21.14
CA VAL A 78 -2.61 5.04 -21.19
C VAL A 78 -3.70 5.94 -20.62
N ARG A 79 -3.45 6.62 -19.49
CA ARG A 79 -4.39 7.59 -18.92
C ARG A 79 -4.68 8.73 -19.89
N ALA A 80 -3.65 9.24 -20.57
CA ALA A 80 -3.78 10.31 -21.56
C ALA A 80 -4.59 9.84 -22.78
N LEU A 81 -4.32 8.66 -23.33
CA LEU A 81 -5.06 8.06 -24.44
C LEU A 81 -6.55 7.84 -24.11
N LEU A 82 -6.88 7.54 -22.86
CA LEU A 82 -8.26 7.40 -22.39
C LEU A 82 -8.95 8.74 -22.06
N GLY A 83 -8.23 9.87 -22.19
CA GLY A 83 -8.77 11.19 -21.86
C GLY A 83 -9.21 11.30 -20.40
N ILE A 84 -8.49 10.64 -19.47
CA ILE A 84 -8.85 10.66 -18.04
C ILE A 84 -8.12 11.82 -17.36
N PRO A 85 -8.84 12.87 -16.92
CA PRO A 85 -8.22 13.95 -16.17
C PRO A 85 -7.85 13.53 -14.75
N MET A 86 -6.88 14.25 -14.19
CA MET A 86 -6.45 14.15 -12.80
C MET A 86 -7.04 15.33 -12.02
N GLU A 87 -7.63 15.07 -10.86
CA GLU A 87 -8.16 16.08 -9.93
C GLU A 87 -7.19 16.30 -8.76
N GLY A 88 -7.08 17.54 -8.27
CA GLY A 88 -6.22 17.90 -7.14
C GLY A 88 -5.31 19.09 -7.41
N ARG A 89 -4.19 19.17 -6.69
CA ARG A 89 -3.20 20.26 -6.81
C ARG A 89 -1.91 19.74 -7.45
N GLY A 90 -1.66 20.13 -8.69
CA GLY A 90 -0.40 19.84 -9.39
C GLY A 90 0.72 20.83 -9.02
N GLY A 91 1.97 20.45 -9.32
CA GLY A 91 3.12 21.34 -9.42
C GLY A 91 3.33 22.29 -8.23
N GLN A 92 3.38 21.75 -7.00
CA GLN A 92 3.36 22.60 -5.81
C GLN A 92 4.66 23.39 -5.60
N GLU A 93 5.85 22.80 -5.83
CA GLU A 93 7.16 23.47 -5.73
C GLU A 93 8.26 22.54 -6.27
N PRO A 94 9.36 23.07 -6.85
CA PRO A 94 10.52 22.26 -7.23
C PRO A 94 11.41 21.90 -6.03
N TRP A 95 11.85 20.65 -6.00
CA TRP A 95 12.74 20.07 -5.00
C TRP A 95 13.89 19.38 -5.69
N ILE A 96 15.08 19.43 -5.09
CA ILE A 96 16.21 18.59 -5.48
C ILE A 96 16.25 17.37 -4.58
N ALA A 97 16.25 16.17 -5.17
CA ALA A 97 16.55 14.92 -4.49
C ALA A 97 17.98 14.49 -4.81
N ILE A 98 18.78 14.33 -3.76
CA ILE A 98 20.17 13.89 -3.79
C ILE A 98 20.21 12.49 -3.18
N SER A 99 20.80 11.54 -3.87
CA SER A 99 20.96 10.17 -3.39
C SER A 99 22.37 9.69 -3.69
N GLY A 100 22.88 8.85 -2.80
CA GLY A 100 24.24 8.38 -2.87
C GLY A 100 24.59 7.45 -1.72
N THR A 101 25.89 7.28 -1.50
CA THR A 101 26.46 6.49 -0.41
C THR A 101 27.30 7.34 0.52
N VAL A 102 27.32 6.91 1.77
CA VAL A 102 28.12 7.47 2.87
C VAL A 102 28.56 6.32 3.77
N ALA A 103 29.73 6.43 4.39
CA ALA A 103 30.15 5.47 5.39
C ALA A 103 29.11 5.39 6.52
N GLU A 104 28.87 4.21 7.08
CA GLU A 104 27.75 4.00 8.00
C GLU A 104 27.90 4.81 9.29
N GLU A 105 29.13 4.96 9.77
CA GLU A 105 29.51 5.80 10.89
C GLU A 105 29.29 7.30 10.67
N ASP A 106 29.25 7.73 9.40
CA ASP A 106 29.07 9.13 9.00
C ASP A 106 27.61 9.45 8.60
N ALA A 107 26.76 8.43 8.47
CA ALA A 107 25.35 8.61 8.14
C ALA A 107 24.58 9.17 9.35
N PRO A 108 23.60 10.09 9.15
CA PRO A 108 22.68 10.49 10.20
C PRO A 108 22.00 9.26 10.84
N ALA A 109 22.01 9.19 12.17
CA ALA A 109 21.43 8.08 12.92
C ALA A 109 19.90 7.96 12.71
N GLU A 110 19.24 9.09 12.44
CA GLU A 110 17.79 9.19 12.28
C GLU A 110 17.43 9.89 10.96
N CYS A 111 16.17 9.73 10.54
CA CYS A 111 15.62 10.52 9.45
C CYS A 111 15.04 11.83 10.01
N HIS A 112 15.46 12.96 9.44
CA HIS A 112 15.02 14.28 9.86
C HIS A 112 14.11 14.92 8.81
N VAL A 113 12.98 15.45 9.25
CA VAL A 113 12.21 16.43 8.45
C VAL A 113 12.74 17.81 8.84
N VAL A 114 13.47 18.44 7.93
CA VAL A 114 14.05 19.77 8.13
C VAL A 114 12.94 20.80 7.95
N CYS A 115 12.56 21.44 9.05
CA CYS A 115 11.44 22.37 9.11
C CYS A 115 11.90 23.84 9.01
N ASP A 116 12.95 24.12 8.24
CA ASP A 116 13.45 25.49 7.98
C ASP A 116 12.43 26.26 7.11
N PRO A 117 11.95 27.45 7.53
CA PRO A 117 11.02 28.26 6.73
C PRO A 117 11.58 28.68 5.35
N VAL A 118 12.90 28.79 5.23
CA VAL A 118 13.59 29.13 3.98
C VAL A 118 13.74 27.89 3.12
N ARG A 119 14.45 26.86 3.60
CA ARG A 119 14.72 25.62 2.88
C ARG A 119 14.26 24.38 3.66
N PRO A 120 12.95 24.05 3.63
CA PRO A 120 12.50 22.80 4.19
C PRO A 120 13.10 21.64 3.39
N GLY A 121 13.25 20.51 4.07
CA GLY A 121 13.95 19.38 3.53
C GLY A 121 13.64 18.07 4.23
N PHE A 122 14.20 17.01 3.69
CA PHE A 122 14.21 15.70 4.30
C PHE A 122 15.65 15.18 4.25
N VAL A 123 16.18 14.75 5.39
CA VAL A 123 17.51 14.15 5.50
C VAL A 123 17.31 12.75 6.04
N GLY A 124 17.14 11.79 5.13
CA GLY A 124 16.91 10.39 5.46
C GLY A 124 18.14 9.50 5.33
N ARG A 125 18.24 8.52 6.23
CA ARG A 125 19.07 7.34 6.07
C ARG A 125 18.37 6.35 5.13
N GLY A 126 19.10 5.85 4.13
CA GLY A 126 18.68 4.75 3.27
C GLY A 126 19.21 3.41 3.80
N PRO A 127 18.86 2.30 3.13
CA PRO A 127 19.41 0.99 3.48
C PRO A 127 20.89 0.88 3.09
N VAL A 128 21.67 0.10 3.85
CA VAL A 128 23.03 -0.34 3.48
C VAL A 128 23.96 0.83 3.09
N GLY A 129 24.16 1.79 4.01
CA GLY A 129 25.05 2.95 3.79
C GLY A 129 24.59 3.95 2.72
N ARG A 130 23.35 3.82 2.22
CA ARG A 130 22.78 4.78 1.28
C ARG A 130 22.07 5.90 2.02
N PHE A 131 21.83 7.01 1.32
CA PHE A 131 20.99 8.09 1.82
C PHE A 131 20.09 8.65 0.72
N ARG A 132 19.05 9.36 1.14
CA ARG A 132 18.23 10.17 0.24
C ARG A 132 17.82 11.45 0.92
N TRP A 133 18.35 12.56 0.41
CA TRP A 133 18.14 13.90 0.94
C TRP A 133 17.43 14.76 -0.06
N GLU A 134 16.52 15.57 0.43
CA GLU A 134 15.63 16.35 -0.41
C GLU A 134 15.55 17.76 0.13
N PHE A 135 15.69 18.74 -0.74
CA PHE A 135 15.65 20.14 -0.34
C PHE A 135 14.77 20.91 -1.31
N ARG A 136 13.90 21.76 -0.77
CA ARG A 136 13.14 22.69 -1.60
C ARG A 136 14.10 23.70 -2.26
N LEU A 137 13.83 24.04 -3.51
CA LEU A 137 14.52 25.15 -4.18
C LEU A 137 14.00 26.50 -3.66
N ARG A 138 14.90 27.45 -3.48
CA ARG A 138 14.53 28.84 -3.19
C ARG A 138 14.08 29.55 -4.47
N LEU A 139 13.34 30.63 -4.31
CA LEU A 139 12.98 31.49 -5.43
C LEU A 139 14.25 32.02 -6.08
N GLY A 140 14.35 31.88 -7.41
CA GLY A 140 15.52 32.29 -8.19
C GLY A 140 16.63 31.23 -8.33
N GLU A 141 16.54 30.10 -7.61
CA GLU A 141 17.48 28.98 -7.85
C GLU A 141 17.04 28.18 -9.08
N THR A 142 18.00 27.90 -9.95
CA THR A 142 17.76 27.06 -11.12
C THR A 142 18.15 25.61 -10.86
N GLY A 143 17.62 24.72 -11.68
CA GLY A 143 17.98 23.31 -11.63
C GLY A 143 19.45 23.03 -11.88
N GLU A 144 19.99 23.68 -12.90
CA GLU A 144 21.37 23.51 -13.34
C GLU A 144 22.34 23.88 -12.20
N GLU A 145 22.15 25.05 -11.59
CA GLU A 145 22.95 25.50 -10.44
C GLU A 145 22.86 24.54 -9.25
N MET A 146 21.66 24.01 -8.98
CA MET A 146 21.41 23.14 -7.83
C MET A 146 22.02 21.76 -8.00
N THR A 147 22.19 21.30 -9.24
CA THR A 147 22.87 20.04 -9.56
C THR A 147 24.39 20.14 -9.63
N GLN A 148 24.97 21.35 -9.54
CA GLN A 148 26.42 21.51 -9.55
C GLN A 148 27.07 20.89 -8.31
N PRO A 149 28.21 20.18 -8.43
CA PRO A 149 28.88 19.53 -7.31
C PRO A 149 29.16 20.47 -6.13
N GLY A 150 29.61 21.70 -6.40
CA GLY A 150 29.86 22.70 -5.36
C GLY A 150 28.60 23.10 -4.59
N THR A 151 27.47 23.25 -5.28
CA THR A 151 26.18 23.55 -4.65
C THR A 151 25.70 22.38 -3.80
N ILE A 152 25.78 21.15 -4.34
CA ILE A 152 25.41 19.94 -3.61
C ILE A 152 26.24 19.83 -2.33
N ARG A 153 27.57 19.99 -2.40
CA ARG A 153 28.46 19.96 -1.24
C ARG A 153 28.05 20.96 -0.16
N ARG A 154 27.65 22.17 -0.54
CA ARG A 154 27.14 23.19 0.39
C ARG A 154 25.79 22.83 1.01
N LEU A 155 24.88 22.21 0.26
CA LEU A 155 23.57 21.80 0.76
C LEU A 155 23.68 20.67 1.79
N ILE A 156 24.60 19.74 1.54
CA ILE A 156 24.75 18.53 2.38
C ILE A 156 25.66 18.74 3.59
N GLY A 157 26.60 19.69 3.51
CA GLY A 157 27.61 19.96 4.54
C GLY A 157 27.09 20.15 5.98
N PRO A 158 25.91 20.74 6.23
CA PRO A 158 25.35 20.84 7.57
C PRO A 158 24.99 19.50 8.22
N TYR A 159 24.85 18.43 7.43
CA TYR A 159 24.37 17.12 7.88
C TYR A 159 25.45 16.04 7.85
N VAL A 160 26.53 16.25 7.10
CA VAL A 160 27.61 15.27 6.89
C VAL A 160 28.87 15.96 6.40
N ASN A 161 30.02 15.31 6.56
CA ASN A 161 31.21 15.69 5.82
C ASN A 161 31.05 15.39 4.30
N PRO A 162 30.99 16.41 3.42
CA PRO A 162 30.76 16.19 1.99
C PRO A 162 31.90 15.43 1.29
N ASP A 163 33.10 15.40 1.85
CA ASP A 163 34.24 14.63 1.31
C ASP A 163 34.11 13.12 1.51
N ARG A 164 33.21 12.70 2.40
CA ARG A 164 32.93 11.30 2.70
C ARG A 164 31.65 10.78 2.03
N VAL A 165 31.10 11.58 1.12
CA VAL A 165 29.86 11.28 0.40
C VAL A 165 30.15 11.06 -1.07
N THR A 166 29.64 9.95 -1.60
CA THR A 166 29.57 9.73 -3.05
C THR A 166 28.15 10.02 -3.52
N VAL A 167 27.98 11.09 -4.29
CA VAL A 167 26.70 11.43 -4.90
C VAL A 167 26.53 10.60 -6.17
N GLU A 168 25.52 9.74 -6.19
CA GLU A 168 25.20 8.92 -7.37
C GLU A 168 24.20 9.63 -8.28
N ARG A 169 23.30 10.42 -7.70
CA ARG A 169 22.22 11.07 -8.42
C ARG A 169 21.73 12.34 -7.73
N ALA A 170 21.55 13.39 -8.51
CA ALA A 170 20.88 14.62 -8.11
C ALA A 170 19.83 14.95 -9.17
N GLN A 171 18.54 14.97 -8.79
CA GLN A 171 17.46 15.24 -9.73
C GLN A 171 16.42 16.19 -9.14
N LEU A 172 15.99 17.13 -9.98
CA LEU A 172 14.85 17.97 -9.68
C LEU A 172 13.53 17.25 -9.93
N TYR A 173 12.56 17.52 -9.07
CA TYR A 173 11.22 17.04 -9.25
C TYR A 173 10.21 17.94 -8.52
N SER A 174 8.95 17.82 -8.89
CA SER A 174 7.87 18.58 -8.26
C SER A 174 6.83 17.64 -7.68
N PHE A 175 6.37 17.98 -6.49
CA PHE A 175 5.28 17.27 -5.84
C PHE A 175 3.96 17.56 -6.53
N HIS A 176 3.21 16.49 -6.72
CA HIS A 176 1.85 16.53 -7.19
C HIS A 176 0.97 15.85 -6.14
N SER A 177 -0.20 16.42 -5.90
CA SER A 177 -1.25 15.87 -5.05
C SER A 177 -2.49 15.69 -5.90
N VAL A 178 -2.49 14.64 -6.73
CA VAL A 178 -3.54 14.44 -7.74
C VAL A 178 -4.00 13.00 -7.82
N VAL A 179 -5.25 12.79 -8.21
CA VAL A 179 -5.86 11.46 -8.40
C VAL A 179 -6.68 11.43 -9.69
N ALA A 180 -6.68 10.33 -10.42
CA ALA A 180 -7.46 10.16 -11.63
C ALA A 180 -8.95 10.16 -11.29
N GLN A 181 -9.76 10.85 -12.10
CA GLN A 181 -11.22 10.89 -11.89
C GLN A 181 -11.88 9.52 -12.11
N ARG A 182 -11.28 8.68 -12.95
CA ARG A 182 -11.72 7.31 -13.25
C ARG A 182 -10.52 6.38 -13.19
N TRP A 183 -10.68 5.23 -12.55
CA TRP A 183 -9.63 4.21 -12.43
C TRP A 183 -9.88 3.00 -13.31
N ARG A 184 -11.06 2.93 -13.93
CA ARG A 184 -11.48 1.94 -14.92
C ARG A 184 -12.23 2.66 -16.03
N VAL A 185 -11.93 2.32 -17.29
CA VAL A 185 -12.74 2.67 -18.47
C VAL A 185 -12.82 1.44 -19.34
N GLY A 186 -14.01 0.84 -19.42
CA GLY A 186 -14.23 -0.42 -20.10
C GLY A 186 -13.38 -1.54 -19.51
N ARG A 187 -12.44 -2.04 -20.29
CA ARG A 187 -11.54 -3.14 -19.93
C ARG A 187 -10.12 -2.68 -19.55
N THR A 188 -9.92 -1.37 -19.42
CA THR A 188 -8.63 -0.78 -19.00
C THR A 188 -8.70 -0.19 -17.59
N PHE A 189 -7.70 -0.50 -16.77
CA PHE A 189 -7.55 -0.05 -15.39
C PHE A 189 -6.30 0.82 -15.23
N LEU A 190 -6.32 1.77 -14.28
CA LEU A 190 -5.14 2.53 -13.85
C LEU A 190 -4.74 2.08 -12.44
N ALA A 191 -3.45 1.85 -12.20
CA ALA A 191 -2.93 1.48 -10.88
C ALA A 191 -1.62 2.20 -10.54
N GLY A 192 -1.39 2.47 -9.25
CA GLY A 192 -0.22 3.20 -8.79
C GLY A 192 -0.16 4.63 -9.32
N ASP A 193 1.04 5.08 -9.69
CA ASP A 193 1.28 6.47 -10.12
C ASP A 193 0.48 6.88 -11.38
N ALA A 194 0.01 5.91 -12.17
CA ALA A 194 -0.90 6.18 -13.28
C ALA A 194 -2.26 6.70 -12.79
N ALA A 195 -2.72 6.23 -11.62
CA ALA A 195 -3.99 6.59 -11.00
C ALA A 195 -3.88 7.69 -9.94
N HIS A 196 -2.75 7.87 -9.26
CA HIS A 196 -2.59 8.88 -8.22
C HIS A 196 -1.14 9.25 -7.98
N LEU A 197 -0.88 10.53 -7.72
CA LEU A 197 0.42 11.05 -7.32
C LEU A 197 0.28 11.64 -5.93
N LEU A 198 1.00 11.05 -4.98
CA LEU A 198 1.01 11.43 -3.58
C LEU A 198 2.32 12.17 -3.26
N PRO A 199 2.29 13.25 -2.45
CA PRO A 199 3.53 13.84 -1.94
C PRO A 199 4.33 12.85 -1.09
N PRO A 200 5.66 13.01 -0.97
CA PRO A 200 6.51 12.01 -0.34
C PRO A 200 6.48 12.05 1.18
N PHE A 201 5.83 13.04 1.81
CA PHE A 201 5.92 13.30 3.26
C PHE A 201 5.51 12.11 4.16
N MET A 202 4.82 11.10 3.60
CA MET A 202 4.46 9.87 4.30
C MET A 202 4.90 8.59 3.56
N GLY A 203 5.71 8.70 2.49
CA GLY A 203 6.19 7.56 1.71
C GLY A 203 5.07 6.69 1.11
N GLN A 204 3.96 7.29 0.69
CA GLN A 204 2.74 6.54 0.35
C GLN A 204 2.56 6.18 -1.13
N GLY A 205 3.35 6.72 -2.07
CA GLY A 205 3.20 6.44 -3.50
C GLY A 205 3.30 4.94 -3.82
N LEU A 206 4.50 4.38 -3.68
CA LEU A 206 4.76 2.95 -3.91
C LEU A 206 3.84 2.04 -3.08
N VAL A 207 3.67 2.33 -1.78
CA VAL A 207 2.84 1.52 -0.87
C VAL A 207 1.37 1.51 -1.30
N SER A 208 0.86 2.62 -1.85
CA SER A 208 -0.50 2.67 -2.39
C SER A 208 -0.61 1.92 -3.72
N GLY A 209 0.38 2.03 -4.60
CA GLY A 209 0.42 1.26 -5.85
C GLY A 209 0.49 -0.26 -5.63
N LEU A 210 1.26 -0.73 -4.64
CA LEU A 210 1.27 -2.16 -4.28
C LEU A 210 -0.09 -2.64 -3.77
N ARG A 211 -0.80 -1.80 -3.01
CA ARG A 211 -2.17 -2.11 -2.54
C ARG A 211 -3.19 -2.09 -3.67
N ASP A 212 -3.00 -1.24 -4.67
CA ASP A 212 -3.82 -1.25 -5.88
C ASP A 212 -3.65 -2.57 -6.65
N ALA A 213 -2.40 -3.00 -6.85
CA ALA A 213 -2.10 -4.27 -7.50
C ALA A 213 -2.67 -5.45 -6.70
N ALA A 214 -2.49 -5.46 -5.38
CA ALA A 214 -3.03 -6.51 -4.50
C ALA A 214 -4.56 -6.58 -4.57
N ASN A 215 -5.26 -5.45 -4.62
CA ASN A 215 -6.72 -5.41 -4.72
C ASN A 215 -7.25 -5.85 -6.08
N LEU A 216 -6.59 -5.45 -7.18
CA LEU A 216 -7.06 -5.72 -8.53
C LEU A 216 -6.72 -7.14 -9.01
N ALA A 217 -5.55 -7.66 -8.66
CA ALA A 217 -5.03 -8.92 -9.20
C ALA A 217 -5.96 -10.11 -8.92
N TRP A 218 -6.44 -10.27 -7.67
CA TRP A 218 -7.32 -11.39 -7.33
C TRP A 218 -8.70 -11.28 -7.97
N LYS A 219 -9.23 -10.05 -8.11
CA LYS A 219 -10.52 -9.79 -8.78
C LYS A 219 -10.45 -10.15 -10.26
N LEU A 220 -9.38 -9.72 -10.93
CA LEU A 220 -9.12 -10.10 -12.33
C LEU A 220 -8.99 -11.62 -12.47
N ALA A 221 -8.25 -12.28 -11.57
CA ALA A 221 -8.10 -13.73 -11.60
C ALA A 221 -9.46 -14.44 -11.47
N TRP A 222 -10.29 -14.05 -10.50
CA TRP A 222 -11.62 -14.63 -10.30
C TRP A 222 -12.55 -14.43 -11.49
N VAL A 223 -12.58 -13.22 -12.07
CA VAL A 223 -13.41 -12.93 -13.25
C VAL A 223 -12.92 -13.69 -14.48
N LEU A 224 -11.61 -13.77 -14.71
CA LEU A 224 -11.03 -14.53 -15.82
C LEU A 224 -11.25 -16.04 -15.70
N GLN A 225 -11.34 -16.56 -14.47
CA GLN A 225 -11.66 -17.95 -14.16
C GLN A 225 -13.17 -18.24 -14.15
N GLY A 226 -14.03 -17.23 -14.38
CA GLY A 226 -15.49 -17.40 -14.32
C GLY A 226 -16.05 -17.60 -12.91
N ARG A 227 -15.26 -17.32 -11.87
CA ARG A 227 -15.62 -17.48 -10.45
C ARG A 227 -16.35 -16.27 -9.86
N ALA A 228 -16.37 -15.15 -10.58
CA ALA A 228 -17.06 -13.94 -10.19
C ALA A 228 -17.55 -13.18 -11.43
N PRO A 229 -18.67 -12.43 -11.33
CA PRO A 229 -19.15 -11.60 -12.42
C PRO A 229 -18.20 -10.41 -12.67
N GLU A 230 -18.22 -9.86 -13.90
CA GLU A 230 -17.40 -8.71 -14.28
C GLU A 230 -17.66 -7.45 -13.41
N ALA A 231 -18.86 -7.36 -12.80
CA ALA A 231 -19.23 -6.32 -11.85
C ALA A 231 -18.31 -6.28 -10.61
N LEU A 232 -17.63 -7.38 -10.25
CA LEU A 232 -16.63 -7.39 -9.19
C LEU A 232 -15.49 -6.39 -9.48
N LEU A 233 -15.12 -6.20 -10.75
CA LEU A 233 -14.05 -5.29 -11.13
C LEU A 233 -14.43 -3.81 -10.93
N ASP A 234 -15.71 -3.47 -10.92
CA ASP A 234 -16.17 -2.10 -10.65
C ASP A 234 -15.89 -1.67 -9.21
N THR A 235 -15.78 -2.63 -8.30
CA THR A 235 -15.44 -2.36 -6.90
C THR A 235 -14.01 -1.87 -6.72
N TYR A 236 -13.10 -2.09 -7.67
CA TYR A 236 -11.69 -1.67 -7.55
C TYR A 236 -11.55 -0.17 -7.24
N ALA A 237 -12.22 0.69 -8.01
CA ALA A 237 -12.15 2.13 -7.81
C ALA A 237 -12.88 2.56 -6.54
N VAL A 238 -14.03 1.93 -6.26
CA VAL A 238 -14.87 2.19 -5.08
C VAL A 238 -14.11 1.92 -3.79
N GLU A 239 -13.36 0.81 -3.75
CA GLU A 239 -12.60 0.40 -2.56
C GLU A 239 -11.30 1.21 -2.38
N ARG A 240 -10.58 1.53 -3.46
CA ARG A 240 -9.23 2.10 -3.39
C ARG A 240 -9.18 3.63 -3.36
N ARG A 241 -10.01 4.29 -4.16
CA ARG A 241 -9.96 5.76 -4.34
C ARG A 241 -10.23 6.54 -3.05
N PRO A 242 -11.20 6.18 -2.18
CA PRO A 242 -11.46 6.92 -0.93
C PRO A 242 -10.23 6.97 -0.02
N HIS A 243 -9.54 5.84 0.15
CA HIS A 243 -8.35 5.79 0.98
C HIS A 243 -7.19 6.58 0.38
N VAL A 244 -6.97 6.52 -0.93
CA VAL A 244 -5.96 7.35 -1.59
C VAL A 244 -6.24 8.85 -1.41
N ARG A 245 -7.51 9.27 -1.50
CA ARG A 245 -7.90 10.66 -1.21
C ARG A 245 -7.63 11.05 0.25
N ALA A 246 -7.98 10.19 1.21
CA ALA A 246 -7.67 10.43 2.62
C ALA A 246 -6.17 10.57 2.87
N LEU A 247 -5.33 9.76 2.19
CA LEU A 247 -3.88 9.88 2.25
C LEU A 247 -3.38 11.18 1.59
N LEU A 248 -3.93 11.58 0.45
CA LEU A 248 -3.61 12.85 -0.21
C LEU A 248 -3.87 14.04 0.73
N GLU A 249 -5.04 14.08 1.36
CA GLU A 249 -5.40 15.14 2.30
C GLU A 249 -4.51 15.14 3.54
N ALA A 250 -4.28 13.98 4.16
CA ALA A 250 -3.43 13.85 5.33
C ALA A 250 -1.99 14.28 5.02
N THR A 251 -1.44 13.85 3.88
CA THR A 251 -0.08 14.17 3.45
C THR A 251 0.06 15.65 3.11
N ALA A 252 -0.94 16.26 2.46
CA ALA A 252 -0.94 17.69 2.14
C ALA A 252 -0.99 18.56 3.41
N ARG A 253 -1.84 18.20 4.38
CA ARG A 253 -1.91 18.88 5.69
C ARG A 253 -0.58 18.78 6.41
N LEU A 254 0.00 17.58 6.48
CA LEU A 254 1.29 17.36 7.14
C LEU A 254 2.42 18.16 6.45
N GLY A 255 2.45 18.15 5.12
CA GLY A 255 3.38 18.96 4.33
C GLY A 255 3.28 20.45 4.64
N SER A 256 2.06 21.00 4.77
CA SER A 256 1.85 22.42 5.09
C SER A 256 2.39 22.82 6.47
N VAL A 257 2.35 21.89 7.45
CA VAL A 257 2.90 22.09 8.78
C VAL A 257 4.43 22.11 8.72
N PHE A 258 5.05 21.13 8.06
CA PHE A 258 6.50 21.02 7.97
C PHE A 258 7.15 22.11 7.12
N THR A 259 6.48 22.56 6.07
CA THR A 259 7.01 23.53 5.09
C THR A 259 6.55 24.97 5.32
N ALA A 260 6.07 25.28 6.54
CA ALA A 260 5.61 26.61 6.94
C ALA A 260 6.65 27.69 6.60
N ARG A 261 6.28 28.65 5.74
CA ARG A 261 7.21 29.62 5.13
C ARG A 261 7.50 30.85 5.98
N SER A 262 6.55 31.26 6.83
CA SER A 262 6.71 32.47 7.62
C SER A 262 7.39 32.16 8.94
N THR A 263 8.44 32.91 9.27
CA THR A 263 9.19 32.76 10.53
C THR A 263 8.29 32.79 11.78
N PRO A 264 7.28 33.68 11.88
CA PRO A 264 6.36 33.66 13.03
C PRO A 264 5.56 32.35 13.13
N MET A 265 4.99 31.86 12.02
CA MET A 265 4.27 30.58 12.04
C MET A 265 5.19 29.39 12.32
N ALA A 266 6.44 29.43 11.84
CA ALA A 266 7.43 28.40 12.15
C ALA A 266 7.74 28.38 13.66
N TRP A 267 7.87 29.55 14.30
CA TRP A 267 8.04 29.64 15.75
C TRP A 267 6.83 29.10 16.52
N VAL A 268 5.60 29.43 16.10
CA VAL A 268 4.37 28.89 16.70
C VAL A 268 4.33 27.37 16.57
N ARG A 269 4.57 26.86 15.35
CA ARG A 269 4.66 25.42 15.07
C ARG A 269 5.69 24.75 15.98
N ASP A 270 6.90 25.29 16.07
CA ASP A 270 7.99 24.69 16.85
C ASP A 270 7.66 24.67 18.35
N THR A 271 7.01 25.72 18.84
CA THR A 271 6.53 25.79 20.22
C THR A 271 5.47 24.73 20.50
N VAL A 272 4.49 24.59 19.60
CA VAL A 272 3.44 23.57 19.70
C VAL A 272 4.01 22.16 19.63
N LEU A 273 4.91 21.87 18.68
CA LEU A 273 5.52 20.54 18.52
C LEU A 273 6.37 20.16 19.73
N ARG A 274 7.15 21.10 20.30
CA ARG A 274 7.88 20.86 21.56
C ARG A 274 6.93 20.58 22.72
N GLY A 275 5.83 21.32 22.82
CA GLY A 275 4.79 21.08 23.83
C GLY A 275 4.15 19.70 23.69
N LEU A 276 3.83 19.27 22.46
CA LEU A 276 3.29 17.93 22.18
C LEU A 276 4.27 16.81 22.55
N GLN A 277 5.57 17.02 22.38
CA GLN A 277 6.59 16.05 22.79
C GLN A 277 6.67 15.85 24.31
N ALA A 278 6.28 16.86 25.10
CA ALA A 278 6.23 16.76 26.56
C ALA A 278 5.03 15.95 27.08
N VAL A 279 4.00 15.74 26.25
CA VAL A 279 2.81 14.96 26.61
C VAL A 279 2.97 13.50 26.15
N PRO A 280 3.10 12.51 27.06
CA PRO A 280 3.39 11.13 26.68
C PRO A 280 2.37 10.51 25.72
N ALA A 281 1.08 10.83 25.89
CA ALA A 281 0.03 10.33 25.00
C ALA A 281 0.14 10.89 23.57
N ALA A 282 0.44 12.19 23.43
CA ALA A 282 0.65 12.83 22.14
C ALA A 282 1.94 12.33 21.48
N ARG A 283 3.02 12.20 22.25
CA ARG A 283 4.27 11.57 21.81
C ARG A 283 4.02 10.16 21.27
N ARG A 284 3.32 9.30 22.00
CA ARG A 284 2.97 7.93 21.55
C ARG A 284 2.06 7.92 20.33
N PHE A 285 1.19 8.93 20.15
CA PHE A 285 0.34 9.06 18.98
C PHE A 285 1.15 9.41 17.72
N VAL A 286 2.09 10.36 17.85
CA VAL A 286 2.97 10.80 16.77
C VAL A 286 4.00 9.72 16.43
N GLU A 287 4.72 9.21 17.43
CA GLU A 287 5.63 8.08 17.26
C GLU A 287 4.87 6.92 16.63
N GLY A 288 3.69 6.58 17.16
CA GLY A 288 2.80 5.51 16.70
C GLY A 288 2.29 5.60 15.25
N PHE A 289 2.61 6.68 14.51
CA PHE A 289 2.04 6.98 13.20
C PHE A 289 0.50 6.94 13.17
N ARG A 290 -0.16 7.16 14.32
CA ARG A 290 -1.61 6.99 14.48
C ARG A 290 -2.45 8.08 13.80
N PHE A 291 -1.81 9.15 13.35
CA PHE A 291 -2.42 10.18 12.49
C PHE A 291 -2.59 9.73 11.04
N LYS A 292 -1.87 8.67 10.61
CA LYS A 292 -2.04 8.11 9.28
C LYS A 292 -3.40 7.41 9.20
N PRO A 293 -4.23 7.73 8.19
CA PRO A 293 -5.44 6.97 7.91
C PRO A 293 -5.15 5.49 7.82
N ALA A 294 -5.85 4.69 8.64
CA ALA A 294 -5.74 3.25 8.57
C ALA A 294 -6.36 2.77 7.26
N PRO A 295 -5.76 1.77 6.58
CA PRO A 295 -6.41 1.16 5.44
C PRO A 295 -7.73 0.52 5.83
N ALA A 296 -8.80 0.96 5.18
CA ALA A 296 -10.11 0.37 5.29
C ALA A 296 -10.82 0.44 3.94
N ILE A 297 -11.62 -0.58 3.65
CA ILE A 297 -12.59 -0.59 2.58
C ILE A 297 -13.92 -0.11 3.18
N GLU A 298 -14.34 1.09 2.79
CA GLU A 298 -15.60 1.66 3.29
C GLU A 298 -16.82 1.15 2.50
N GLU A 299 -16.64 0.87 1.21
CA GLU A 299 -17.67 0.40 0.28
C GLU A 299 -17.03 -0.48 -0.80
N GLY A 300 -17.74 -1.50 -1.27
CA GLY A 300 -17.26 -2.41 -2.31
C GLY A 300 -17.74 -3.84 -2.10
N TRP A 301 -16.89 -4.82 -2.43
CA TRP A 301 -17.24 -6.23 -2.29
C TRP A 301 -16.89 -6.72 -0.88
N LEU A 302 -17.85 -6.54 0.02
CA LEU A 302 -17.80 -6.92 1.44
C LEU A 302 -19.22 -7.24 1.94
N LEU A 303 -19.35 -7.88 3.10
CA LEU A 303 -20.65 -8.23 3.68
C LEU A 303 -21.52 -6.98 3.88
N GLY A 304 -22.66 -6.93 3.19
CA GLY A 304 -23.57 -5.77 3.21
C GLY A 304 -23.19 -4.63 2.26
N GLY A 305 -22.12 -4.77 1.47
CA GLY A 305 -21.67 -3.80 0.46
C GLY A 305 -21.03 -2.52 1.00
N ARG A 306 -21.24 -2.20 2.28
CA ARG A 306 -20.70 -1.03 2.97
C ARG A 306 -20.35 -1.34 4.41
N ARG A 307 -19.25 -0.77 4.87
CA ARG A 307 -18.76 -0.94 6.24
C ARG A 307 -19.75 -0.33 7.24
N SER A 308 -20.15 -1.12 8.25
CA SER A 308 -21.15 -0.70 9.24
C SER A 308 -20.64 0.32 10.27
N GLY A 309 -19.33 0.54 10.34
CA GLY A 309 -18.72 1.57 11.16
C GLY A 309 -17.22 1.40 11.34
N ARG A 310 -16.57 2.35 12.02
CA ARG A 310 -15.11 2.39 12.18
C ARG A 310 -14.54 1.15 12.91
N LYS A 311 -15.32 0.53 13.78
CA LYS A 311 -14.96 -0.69 14.54
C LYS A 311 -15.46 -1.98 13.89
N ALA A 312 -16.08 -1.89 12.71
CA ALA A 312 -16.59 -3.08 12.04
C ALA A 312 -15.44 -3.94 11.50
N ALA A 313 -15.64 -5.26 11.52
CA ALA A 313 -14.69 -6.23 11.02
C ALA A 313 -14.58 -6.13 9.50
N GLU A 314 -15.72 -6.12 8.80
CA GLU A 314 -15.76 -6.03 7.34
C GLU A 314 -15.05 -4.77 6.85
N GLY A 315 -14.27 -4.93 5.78
CA GLY A 315 -13.45 -3.87 5.21
C GLY A 315 -12.25 -3.44 6.06
N SER A 316 -11.99 -4.04 7.22
CA SER A 316 -10.74 -3.84 7.96
C SER A 316 -9.68 -4.89 7.61
N TYR A 317 -8.41 -4.61 7.89
CA TYR A 317 -7.38 -5.63 7.84
C TYR A 317 -7.55 -6.62 8.99
N LEU A 318 -7.38 -7.92 8.70
CA LEU A 318 -7.25 -8.92 9.74
C LEU A 318 -5.96 -8.66 10.57
N PRO A 319 -5.98 -8.78 11.91
CA PRO A 319 -4.76 -8.78 12.70
C PRO A 319 -3.81 -9.91 12.29
N GLN A 320 -2.50 -9.64 12.30
CA GLN A 320 -1.46 -10.60 11.96
C GLN A 320 -0.55 -10.88 13.17
N PRO A 321 -1.03 -11.62 14.18
CA PRO A 321 -0.18 -12.08 15.28
C PRO A 321 0.73 -13.22 14.86
N ARG A 322 1.68 -13.55 15.75
CA ARG A 322 2.40 -14.82 15.71
C ARG A 322 1.50 -15.91 16.29
N VAL A 323 1.47 -17.07 15.65
CA VAL A 323 0.68 -18.24 16.05
C VAL A 323 1.57 -19.48 16.05
N ARG A 324 1.14 -20.58 16.68
CA ARG A 324 1.89 -21.84 16.68
C ARG A 324 1.17 -22.93 15.90
N ARG A 325 1.95 -23.78 15.22
CA ARG A 325 1.47 -25.05 14.64
C ARG A 325 1.36 -26.13 15.70
N ALA A 326 0.78 -27.28 15.33
CA ALA A 326 0.78 -28.49 16.16
C ALA A 326 2.20 -28.95 16.58
N SER A 327 3.21 -28.66 15.75
CA SER A 327 4.63 -28.92 16.07
C SER A 327 5.22 -27.99 17.15
N GLY A 328 4.47 -26.99 17.61
CA GLY A 328 4.95 -25.93 18.50
C GLY A 328 5.76 -24.82 17.81
N GLN A 329 6.05 -24.96 16.51
CA GLN A 329 6.74 -23.93 15.74
C GLN A 329 5.89 -22.66 15.63
N GLU A 330 6.50 -21.52 15.92
CA GLU A 330 5.87 -20.21 15.83
C GLU A 330 6.11 -19.55 14.47
N HIS A 331 5.06 -19.00 13.86
CA HIS A 331 5.08 -18.33 12.56
C HIS A 331 4.02 -17.21 12.47
N LEU A 332 4.03 -16.43 11.39
CA LEU A 332 3.02 -15.38 11.19
C LEU A 332 1.71 -15.99 10.69
N LEU A 333 0.56 -15.50 11.16
CA LEU A 333 -0.75 -16.03 10.78
C LEU A 333 -0.92 -16.18 9.25
N ASP A 334 -0.43 -15.23 8.47
CA ASP A 334 -0.51 -15.21 7.01
C ASP A 334 0.08 -16.47 6.34
N ASP A 335 1.09 -17.11 6.94
CA ASP A 335 1.66 -18.36 6.41
C ASP A 335 0.72 -19.55 6.58
N SER A 336 -0.28 -19.45 7.47
CA SER A 336 -1.39 -20.42 7.59
C SER A 336 -2.57 -20.10 6.67
N LEU A 337 -2.77 -18.82 6.31
CA LEU A 337 -3.89 -18.39 5.46
C LEU A 337 -3.65 -18.68 3.97
N GLY A 338 -2.38 -18.77 3.54
CA GLY A 338 -2.04 -18.92 2.12
C GLY A 338 -2.34 -17.65 1.31
N SER A 339 -2.21 -17.68 -0.02
CA SER A 339 -2.36 -16.48 -0.88
C SER A 339 -3.78 -16.20 -1.38
N GLY A 340 -4.71 -17.14 -1.18
CA GLY A 340 -6.10 -17.05 -1.63
C GLY A 340 -7.03 -16.49 -0.55
N PHE A 341 -8.32 -16.81 -0.70
CA PHE A 341 -9.28 -16.59 0.37
C PHE A 341 -8.97 -17.51 1.55
N ALA A 342 -9.28 -17.05 2.75
CA ALA A 342 -9.23 -17.86 3.94
C ALA A 342 -10.54 -17.74 4.73
N VAL A 343 -10.98 -18.85 5.32
CA VAL A 343 -12.13 -18.89 6.22
C VAL A 343 -11.62 -19.29 7.59
N LEU A 344 -11.69 -18.35 8.54
CA LEU A 344 -11.27 -18.57 9.91
C LEU A 344 -12.48 -18.93 10.76
N SER A 345 -12.28 -19.86 11.70
CA SER A 345 -13.28 -20.21 12.70
C SER A 345 -12.72 -20.15 14.11
N ARG A 346 -13.58 -19.79 15.07
CA ARG A 346 -13.24 -19.86 16.49
C ARG A 346 -13.28 -21.30 16.95
N GLY A 347 -12.15 -21.80 17.44
CA GLY A 347 -12.00 -23.16 17.92
C GLY A 347 -12.92 -23.48 19.09
N GLY A 348 -13.55 -24.65 19.02
CA GLY A 348 -14.51 -25.13 20.03
C GLY A 348 -15.93 -24.65 19.77
N SER A 349 -16.15 -23.87 18.71
CA SER A 349 -17.49 -23.53 18.22
C SER A 349 -17.97 -24.55 17.17
N PRO A 350 -19.30 -24.75 17.03
CA PRO A 350 -19.88 -25.46 15.89
C PRO A 350 -19.53 -24.83 14.53
N GLY A 351 -19.03 -23.58 14.52
CA GLY A 351 -18.59 -22.87 13.31
C GLY A 351 -17.34 -23.46 12.66
N THR A 352 -16.67 -24.42 13.29
CA THR A 352 -15.51 -25.10 12.69
C THR A 352 -15.91 -25.88 11.43
N GLU A 353 -17.00 -26.65 11.49
CA GLU A 353 -17.46 -27.46 10.35
C GLU A 353 -18.00 -26.56 9.24
N VAL A 354 -18.88 -25.62 9.62
CA VAL A 354 -19.49 -24.66 8.70
C VAL A 354 -18.42 -23.84 7.95
N ALA A 355 -17.35 -23.44 8.65
CA ALA A 355 -16.23 -22.73 8.02
C ALA A 355 -15.46 -23.61 7.04
N ARG A 356 -15.30 -24.91 7.31
CA ARG A 356 -14.64 -25.85 6.40
C ARG A 356 -15.45 -26.04 5.12
N GLU A 357 -16.75 -26.30 5.24
CA GLU A 357 -17.66 -26.42 4.08
C GLU A 357 -17.68 -25.14 3.23
N LEU A 358 -17.72 -23.97 3.87
CA LEU A 358 -17.64 -22.69 3.17
C LEU A 358 -16.29 -22.53 2.47
N ALA A 359 -15.19 -22.92 3.12
CA ALA A 359 -13.87 -22.85 2.53
C ALA A 359 -13.75 -23.75 1.30
N GLU A 360 -14.27 -24.98 1.36
CA GLU A 360 -14.30 -25.90 0.23
C GLU A 360 -15.10 -25.33 -0.94
N SER A 361 -16.29 -24.79 -0.67
CA SER A 361 -17.14 -24.16 -1.68
C SER A 361 -16.46 -22.97 -2.37
N LEU A 362 -15.62 -22.22 -1.63
CA LEU A 362 -14.85 -21.09 -2.14
C LEU A 362 -13.48 -21.48 -2.70
N GLY A 363 -13.05 -22.74 -2.63
CA GLY A 363 -11.65 -23.11 -2.87
C GLY A 363 -10.67 -22.26 -2.04
N ALA A 364 -11.02 -21.99 -0.78
CA ALA A 364 -10.32 -21.18 0.18
C ALA A 364 -9.61 -22.04 1.23
N ARG A 365 -8.70 -21.44 2.00
CA ARG A 365 -8.02 -22.11 3.11
C ARG A 365 -8.86 -22.03 4.39
N ALA A 366 -9.26 -23.16 4.95
CA ALA A 366 -9.86 -23.21 6.28
C ALA A 366 -8.78 -23.13 7.37
N VAL A 367 -8.96 -22.27 8.37
CA VAL A 367 -8.07 -22.17 9.53
C VAL A 367 -8.87 -22.05 10.83
N THR A 368 -8.70 -23.03 11.72
CA THR A 368 -9.34 -23.01 13.04
C THR A 368 -8.40 -22.36 14.06
N VAL A 369 -8.86 -21.30 14.72
CA VAL A 369 -8.08 -20.58 15.74
C VAL A 369 -8.39 -21.17 17.12
N ARG A 370 -7.40 -21.77 17.77
CA ARG A 370 -7.52 -22.35 19.11
C ARG A 370 -6.85 -21.44 20.14
N SER A 371 -7.47 -21.27 21.29
CA SER A 371 -6.86 -20.58 22.44
C SER A 371 -5.60 -21.29 22.92
N ALA A 372 -4.70 -20.54 23.56
CA ALA A 372 -3.49 -21.07 24.16
C ALA A 372 -3.75 -22.26 25.10
N GLY A 373 -2.93 -23.32 25.00
CA GLY A 373 -2.98 -24.46 25.90
C GLY A 373 -4.14 -25.43 25.69
N VAL A 374 -4.97 -25.25 24.67
CA VAL A 374 -6.02 -26.22 24.31
C VAL A 374 -5.39 -27.38 23.52
N PRO A 375 -5.47 -28.64 24.00
CA PRO A 375 -4.90 -29.80 23.30
C PRO A 375 -5.59 -30.10 21.97
N GLY A 376 -4.91 -30.82 21.07
CA GLY A 376 -5.50 -31.35 19.84
C GLY A 376 -5.49 -30.39 18.65
N LEU A 377 -4.38 -29.67 18.44
CA LEU A 377 -4.14 -28.92 17.22
C LEU A 377 -4.01 -29.89 16.04
N GLY A 378 -4.95 -29.83 15.09
CA GLY A 378 -4.81 -30.47 13.78
C GLY A 378 -4.07 -29.57 12.78
N ASP A 379 -3.79 -30.11 11.59
CA ASP A 379 -3.02 -29.41 10.55
C ASP A 379 -3.69 -28.13 10.00
N ASP A 380 -5.02 -28.07 10.09
CA ASP A 380 -5.83 -26.90 9.70
C ASP A 380 -6.14 -25.98 10.88
N SER A 381 -5.38 -26.08 11.96
CA SER A 381 -5.55 -25.25 13.14
C SER A 381 -4.26 -24.57 13.57
N VAL A 382 -4.42 -23.42 14.23
CA VAL A 382 -3.33 -22.66 14.82
C VAL A 382 -3.63 -22.34 16.27
N GLU A 383 -2.61 -22.38 17.11
CA GLU A 383 -2.68 -21.89 18.49
C GLU A 383 -2.42 -20.38 18.51
N ASP A 384 -3.44 -19.63 18.91
CA ASP A 384 -3.34 -18.21 19.23
C ASP A 384 -2.79 -18.02 20.64
N HIS A 385 -1.50 -18.32 20.80
CA HIS A 385 -0.80 -18.15 22.07
C HIS A 385 -0.67 -16.67 22.51
N THR A 386 -0.90 -15.72 21.59
CA THR A 386 -0.92 -14.28 21.89
C THR A 386 -2.26 -13.79 22.43
N GLY A 387 -3.34 -14.57 22.23
CA GLY A 387 -4.71 -14.20 22.57
C GLY A 387 -5.36 -13.15 21.65
N ARG A 388 -4.63 -12.63 20.66
CA ARG A 388 -5.07 -11.50 19.83
C ARG A 388 -6.21 -11.83 18.89
N LEU A 389 -6.21 -13.03 18.29
CA LEU A 389 -7.33 -13.47 17.43
C LEU A 389 -8.55 -13.82 18.28
N SER A 390 -8.32 -14.44 19.43
CA SER A 390 -9.36 -14.80 20.38
C SER A 390 -10.08 -13.57 20.94
N GLU A 391 -9.34 -12.49 21.21
CA GLU A 391 -9.90 -11.18 21.53
C GLU A 391 -10.63 -10.58 20.34
N TRP A 392 -10.05 -10.60 19.15
CA TRP A 392 -10.68 -10.07 17.94
C TRP A 392 -12.03 -10.74 17.62
N PHE A 393 -12.14 -12.07 17.70
CA PHE A 393 -13.41 -12.78 17.51
C PHE A 393 -14.46 -12.36 18.55
N ARG A 394 -14.04 -12.15 19.80
CA ARG A 394 -14.92 -11.72 20.91
C ARG A 394 -15.41 -10.29 20.70
N GLU A 395 -14.52 -9.37 20.33
CA GLU A 395 -14.83 -7.96 20.06
C GLU A 395 -15.88 -7.81 18.95
N HIS A 396 -15.84 -8.67 17.95
CA HIS A 396 -16.76 -8.64 16.81
C HIS A 396 -17.95 -9.60 16.95
N GLY A 397 -18.05 -10.35 18.05
CA GLY A 397 -19.12 -11.33 18.28
C GLY A 397 -19.21 -12.38 17.18
N ALA A 398 -18.08 -12.79 16.62
CA ALA A 398 -18.01 -13.66 15.45
C ALA A 398 -17.56 -15.09 15.82
N ASP A 399 -18.10 -16.06 15.10
CA ASP A 399 -17.67 -17.46 15.13
C ASP A 399 -16.89 -17.84 13.86
N VAL A 400 -17.23 -17.19 12.74
CA VAL A 400 -16.62 -17.41 11.42
C VAL A 400 -16.26 -16.06 10.80
N ALA A 401 -15.10 -15.98 10.16
CA ALA A 401 -14.67 -14.81 9.40
C ALA A 401 -14.11 -15.23 8.04
N VAL A 402 -14.48 -14.49 6.99
CA VAL A 402 -13.94 -14.68 5.64
C VAL A 402 -12.98 -13.55 5.34
N VAL A 403 -11.77 -13.92 4.91
CA VAL A 403 -10.66 -13.01 4.63
C VAL A 403 -10.33 -13.11 3.15
N ARG A 404 -10.29 -11.95 2.49
CA ARG A 404 -9.97 -11.82 1.08
C ARG A 404 -8.47 -12.07 0.82
N PRO A 405 -8.07 -12.35 -0.43
CA PRO A 405 -6.67 -12.49 -0.82
C PRO A 405 -5.81 -11.26 -0.53
N ASP A 406 -6.41 -10.07 -0.50
CA ASP A 406 -5.76 -8.81 -0.14
C ASP A 406 -5.77 -8.51 1.38
N ARG A 407 -6.10 -9.52 2.21
CA ARG A 407 -6.12 -9.52 3.69
C ARG A 407 -7.16 -8.64 4.35
N PHE A 408 -8.05 -8.04 3.57
CA PHE A 408 -9.24 -7.40 4.12
C PHE A 408 -10.26 -8.47 4.52
N VAL A 409 -10.90 -8.27 5.67
CA VAL A 409 -12.01 -9.10 6.11
C VAL A 409 -13.21 -8.79 5.22
N PHE A 410 -13.73 -9.80 4.52
CA PHE A 410 -14.97 -9.69 3.76
C PHE A 410 -16.16 -9.54 4.72
N GLY A 411 -16.20 -10.37 5.76
CA GLY A 411 -17.21 -10.34 6.81
C GLY A 411 -16.83 -11.27 7.96
N ALA A 412 -17.26 -10.94 9.17
CA ALA A 412 -17.13 -11.77 10.35
C ALA A 412 -18.49 -11.82 11.06
N VAL A 413 -19.01 -13.02 11.29
CA VAL A 413 -20.39 -13.22 11.73
C VAL A 413 -20.50 -14.31 12.80
N PRO A 414 -21.50 -14.23 13.70
CA PRO A 414 -21.91 -15.38 14.48
C PRO A 414 -22.58 -16.43 13.58
N LEU A 415 -22.63 -17.67 14.05
CA LEU A 415 -23.24 -18.79 13.31
C LEU A 415 -24.65 -18.48 12.76
N ALA A 416 -25.47 -17.77 13.52
CA ALA A 416 -26.84 -17.42 13.15
C ALA A 416 -26.95 -16.57 11.86
N ARG A 417 -25.87 -15.90 11.45
CA ARG A 417 -25.81 -15.04 10.24
C ARG A 417 -24.99 -15.65 9.10
N MET A 418 -24.65 -16.94 9.19
CA MET A 418 -23.98 -17.66 8.11
C MET A 418 -24.73 -17.64 6.77
N PRO A 419 -26.08 -17.73 6.72
CA PRO A 419 -26.81 -17.64 5.45
C PRO A 419 -26.58 -16.30 4.73
N GLU A 420 -26.55 -15.19 5.48
CA GLU A 420 -26.25 -13.86 4.91
C GLU A 420 -24.83 -13.79 4.33
N LEU A 421 -23.85 -14.39 5.03
CA LEU A 421 -22.46 -14.44 4.58
C LEU A 421 -22.31 -15.25 3.30
N ARG A 422 -22.95 -16.43 3.21
CA ARG A 422 -22.95 -17.30 2.02
C ARG A 422 -23.60 -16.61 0.82
N ALA A 423 -24.77 -16.01 1.03
CA ALA A 423 -25.48 -15.26 0.00
C ALA A 423 -24.64 -14.11 -0.56
N ALA A 424 -23.96 -13.33 0.31
CA ALA A 424 -23.10 -12.23 -0.11
C ALA A 424 -21.87 -12.69 -0.91
N LEU A 425 -21.41 -13.93 -0.71
CA LEU A 425 -20.32 -14.56 -1.46
C LEU A 425 -20.77 -15.22 -2.77
N GLY A 426 -22.09 -15.32 -3.01
CA GLY A 426 -22.64 -16.04 -4.16
C GLY A 426 -22.44 -17.55 -4.07
N VAL A 427 -22.38 -18.10 -2.85
CA VAL A 427 -22.29 -19.54 -2.59
C VAL A 427 -23.67 -20.01 -2.13
N GLU A 428 -24.30 -20.90 -2.90
CA GLU A 428 -25.59 -21.51 -2.51
C GLU A 428 -25.41 -22.49 -1.34
N GLU A 429 -26.49 -22.74 -0.58
CA GLU A 429 -26.51 -23.82 0.42
C GLU A 429 -26.46 -25.18 -0.31
N ALA A 430 -25.62 -26.09 0.20
CA ALA A 430 -25.51 -27.46 -0.30
C ALA A 430 -26.71 -28.32 0.11
#